data_AF-J0KHG1-F1
#
_entry.id   AF-J0KHG1-F1
#
_cell.length_a   1.000
_cell.length_b   1.000
_cell.length_c   1.000
_cell.angle_alpha   90.00
_cell.angle_beta   90.00
_cell.angle_gamma   90.00
#
_symmetry.space_group_name_H-M   'P 1'
#
loop_
_entity.id
_entity.type
_entity.pdbx_description
1 polymer ?
#
loop_
_entity_poly.entity_id
_entity_poly.type
_entity_poly.pdbx_seq_one_letter_code
_entity_poly.pdbx_strand_id
1 'polypeptide(L)'
;MSNARSPSFKFLIGRAPWTMRSTFESDEFAVGYANFYLCNGAVIPPQFGDARADANARALLRGLFARREVVQLDIDATAAGGGCIHCTTQQQPA
;
A
#
# COMPACT_ATOMS: atom_id res chain seq x y z
N MET A 1 17.64 -14.68 10.93
CA MET A 1 17.64 -13.22 11.10
C MET A 1 16.62 -12.87 12.19
N SER A 2 17.05 -12.37 13.35
CA SER A 2 16.21 -11.99 14.50
C SER A 2 16.06 -10.47 14.58
N ASN A 3 14.94 -9.98 15.13
CA ASN A 3 14.78 -8.56 15.47
C ASN A 3 15.44 -8.24 16.83
N ALA A 4 15.63 -6.95 17.13
CA ALA A 4 16.36 -6.48 18.31
C ALA A 4 15.74 -6.85 19.68
N ARG A 5 14.52 -7.41 19.74
CA ARG A 5 13.85 -7.83 21.00
C ARG A 5 13.03 -9.12 20.90
N SER A 6 13.31 -9.96 19.91
CA SER A 6 12.62 -11.21 19.50
C SER A 6 11.16 -11.38 19.98
N PRO A 7 10.21 -11.27 19.04
CA PRO A 7 9.55 -12.50 18.62
C PRO A 7 9.81 -12.81 17.15
N SER A 8 9.53 -14.05 16.75
CA SER A 8 9.59 -14.54 15.36
C SER A 8 8.92 -13.58 14.38
N PHE A 9 9.52 -13.38 13.19
CA PHE A 9 8.90 -12.60 12.12
C PHE A 9 7.67 -13.32 11.56
N LYS A 10 6.56 -12.61 11.48
CA LYS A 10 5.37 -13.05 10.76
C LYS A 10 5.38 -12.44 9.36
N PHE A 11 5.39 -13.30 8.35
CA PHE A 11 5.24 -12.86 6.96
C PHE A 11 3.77 -12.77 6.58
N LEU A 12 3.44 -11.70 5.86
CA LEU A 12 2.14 -11.51 5.23
C LEU A 12 2.37 -11.43 3.72
N ILE A 13 1.78 -12.35 2.97
CA ILE A 13 1.94 -12.41 1.52
C ILE A 13 0.70 -11.81 0.87
N GLY A 14 0.90 -10.72 0.13
CA GLY A 14 -0.13 -10.04 -0.65
C GLY A 14 -0.06 -10.40 -2.12
N ARG A 15 -1.17 -10.22 -2.83
CA ARG A 15 -1.21 -10.28 -4.29
C ARG A 15 -0.64 -8.99 -4.87
N ALA A 16 0.32 -9.12 -5.77
CA ALA A 16 0.64 -8.04 -6.69
C ALA A 16 -0.52 -7.85 -7.69
N PRO A 17 -0.75 -6.61 -8.18
CA PRO A 17 -1.70 -6.40 -9.25
C PRO A 17 -1.14 -6.97 -10.55
N TRP A 18 -2.02 -7.52 -11.38
CA TRP A 18 -1.68 -8.08 -12.70
C TRP A 18 -2.23 -7.24 -13.84
N THR A 19 -3.18 -6.36 -13.51
CA THR A 19 -3.83 -5.45 -14.45
C THR A 19 -3.79 -4.05 -13.87
N MET A 20 -3.64 -3.06 -14.74
CA MET A 20 -3.66 -1.64 -14.39
C MET A 20 -4.47 -0.90 -15.43
N ARG A 21 -4.95 0.28 -15.06
CA ARG A 21 -5.62 1.15 -16.04
C ARG A 21 -4.56 1.77 -16.95
N SER A 22 -4.85 1.82 -18.24
CA SER A 22 -3.89 2.28 -19.25
C SER A 22 -3.75 3.80 -19.34
N THR A 23 -4.60 4.56 -18.65
CA THR A 23 -4.63 6.03 -18.75
C THR A 23 -3.30 6.70 -18.37
N PHE A 24 -2.55 6.08 -17.45
CA PHE A 24 -1.27 6.59 -16.94
C PHE A 24 -0.15 5.55 -17.08
N GLU A 25 -0.21 4.71 -18.12
CA GLU A 25 0.85 3.72 -18.36
C GLU A 25 2.19 4.41 -18.66
N SER A 26 3.25 3.96 -17.99
CA SER A 26 4.61 4.50 -18.12
C SER A 26 5.64 3.43 -17.70
N ASP A 27 6.86 3.52 -18.23
CA ASP A 27 7.98 2.63 -17.87
C ASP A 27 8.44 2.84 -16.41
N GLU A 28 8.10 4.00 -15.84
CA GLU A 28 8.38 4.39 -14.47
C GLU A 28 7.27 3.97 -13.49
N PHE A 29 6.21 3.31 -13.95
CA PHE A 29 5.03 3.04 -13.13
C PHE A 29 5.36 2.23 -11.87
N ALA A 30 5.33 2.90 -10.71
CA ALA A 30 5.71 2.33 -9.43
C ALA A 30 4.54 1.55 -8.79
N VAL A 31 4.54 0.24 -9.00
CA VAL A 31 3.51 -0.65 -8.47
C VAL A 31 3.89 -1.30 -7.14
N GLY A 32 2.99 -1.22 -6.15
CA GLY A 32 3.11 -2.03 -4.94
C GLY A 32 2.24 -1.58 -3.77
N TYR A 33 1.44 -2.50 -3.22
CA TYR A 33 0.57 -2.23 -2.06
C TYR A 33 1.31 -2.05 -0.72
N ALA A 34 2.61 -2.33 -0.66
CA ALA A 34 3.42 -2.08 0.54
C ALA A 34 3.68 -0.57 0.77
N ASN A 35 3.52 0.25 -0.27
CA ASN A 35 3.80 1.69 -0.24
C ASN A 35 2.59 2.50 0.27
N PHE A 36 2.01 2.06 1.39
CA PHE A 36 0.89 2.73 2.06
C PHE A 36 1.37 3.77 3.08
N TYR A 37 0.50 4.71 3.42
CA TYR A 37 0.73 5.63 4.54
C TYR A 37 -0.08 5.22 5.78
N LEU A 38 0.52 5.32 6.96
CA LEU A 38 -0.04 4.90 8.23
C LEU A 38 -0.21 6.11 9.16
N CYS A 39 -1.38 6.75 9.15
CA CYS A 39 -1.69 7.91 9.99
C CYS A 39 -2.51 7.53 11.23
N ASN A 40 -2.63 8.43 12.21
CA ASN A 40 -3.16 8.14 13.55
C ASN A 40 -4.45 7.30 13.56
N GLY A 41 -5.40 7.57 12.66
CA GLY A 41 -6.68 6.86 12.57
C GLY A 41 -6.86 5.95 11.36
N ALA A 42 -5.96 5.97 10.39
CA ALA A 42 -6.18 5.30 9.11
C ALA A 42 -4.90 4.70 8.50
N VAL A 43 -5.12 3.81 7.54
CA VAL A 43 -4.13 3.28 6.61
C VAL A 43 -4.60 3.68 5.22
N ILE A 44 -3.72 4.34 4.47
CA ILE A 44 -4.01 4.83 3.13
C ILE A 44 -3.17 4.01 2.13
N PRO A 45 -3.67 2.84 1.69
CA PRO A 45 -3.02 2.05 0.64
C PRO A 45 -3.35 2.54 -0.78
N PRO A 46 -2.46 2.26 -1.74
CA PRO A 46 -2.74 2.52 -3.15
C PRO A 46 -3.80 1.57 -3.70
N GLN A 47 -4.38 1.98 -4.83
CA GLN A 47 -5.40 1.28 -5.60
C GLN A 47 -5.02 1.42 -7.08
N PHE A 48 -4.91 0.31 -7.80
CA PHE A 48 -4.35 0.28 -9.17
C PHE A 48 -5.38 -0.12 -10.24
N GLY A 49 -6.61 -0.45 -9.84
CA GLY A 49 -7.69 -0.85 -10.75
C GLY A 49 -7.81 -2.38 -10.94
N ASP A 50 -6.89 -3.16 -10.38
CA ASP A 50 -7.04 -4.62 -10.28
C ASP A 50 -7.96 -4.96 -9.11
N ALA A 51 -9.26 -5.12 -9.39
CA ALA A 51 -10.27 -5.36 -8.36
C ALA A 51 -9.94 -6.52 -7.41
N ARG A 52 -9.24 -7.57 -7.88
CA ARG A 52 -8.88 -8.73 -7.04
C ARG A 52 -7.69 -8.42 -6.15
N ALA A 53 -6.65 -7.79 -6.70
CA ALA A 53 -5.47 -7.43 -5.93
C ALA A 53 -5.75 -6.27 -4.96
N ASP A 54 -6.52 -5.27 -5.39
CA ASP A 54 -6.99 -4.15 -4.56
C ASP A 54 -7.77 -4.67 -3.35
N ALA A 55 -8.73 -5.58 -3.57
CA ALA A 55 -9.52 -6.17 -2.49
C ALA A 55 -8.66 -7.02 -1.53
N ASN A 56 -7.68 -7.77 -2.06
CA ASN A 56 -6.76 -8.54 -1.24
C ASN A 56 -5.91 -7.63 -0.34
N ALA A 57 -5.32 -6.57 -0.90
CA ALA A 57 -4.53 -5.60 -0.14
C ALA A 57 -5.36 -4.95 0.98
N ARG A 58 -6.59 -4.51 0.66
CA ARG A 58 -7.52 -3.95 1.66
C ARG A 58 -7.83 -4.94 2.78
N ALA A 59 -8.13 -6.19 2.46
CA ALA A 59 -8.46 -7.21 3.45
C ALA A 59 -7.27 -7.50 4.39
N LEU A 60 -6.07 -7.62 3.83
CA LEU A 60 -4.83 -7.83 4.58
C LEU A 60 -4.54 -6.68 5.54
N LEU A 61 -4.64 -5.44 5.06
CA LEU A 61 -4.39 -4.24 5.89
C LEU A 61 -5.45 -4.05 6.96
N ARG A 62 -6.73 -4.36 6.68
CA ARG A 62 -7.79 -4.36 7.70
C ARG A 62 -7.52 -5.36 8.81
N GLY A 63 -7.01 -6.55 8.46
CA GLY A 63 -6.61 -7.55 9.44
C GLY A 63 -5.40 -7.13 10.27
N LEU A 64 -4.43 -6.46 9.65
CA LEU A 64 -3.21 -5.99 10.32
C LEU A 64 -3.46 -4.78 11.24
N PHE A 65 -4.34 -3.87 10.83
CA PHE A 65 -4.61 -2.60 11.51
C PHE A 65 -6.08 -2.48 11.91
N ALA A 66 -6.59 -3.46 12.68
CA ALA A 66 -8.01 -3.59 13.01
C ALA A 66 -8.67 -2.36 13.68
N ARG A 67 -7.89 -1.44 14.26
CA ARG A 67 -8.37 -0.20 14.91
C ARG A 67 -8.28 1.03 14.02
N ARG A 68 -7.90 0.87 12.75
CA ARG A 68 -7.72 1.96 11.78
C ARG A 68 -8.65 1.77 10.60
N GLU A 69 -9.12 2.86 10.05
CA GLU A 69 -9.85 2.85 8.78
C GLU A 69 -8.89 2.53 7.63
N VAL A 70 -9.30 1.70 6.66
CA VAL A 70 -8.50 1.43 5.47
C VAL A 70 -9.15 2.12 4.27
N VAL A 71 -8.52 3.19 3.81
CA VAL A 71 -9.01 4.08 2.74
C VAL A 71 -8.11 3.93 1.52
N GLN A 72 -8.59 3.20 0.51
CA GLN A 72 -7.86 3.02 -0.74
C GLN A 72 -7.95 4.26 -1.62
N LEU A 73 -6.82 4.69 -2.17
CA LEU A 73 -6.75 5.80 -3.11
C LEU A 73 -6.21 5.33 -4.46
N ASP A 74 -6.91 5.73 -5.52
CA ASP A 74 -6.36 5.71 -6.87
C ASP A 74 -5.12 6.61 -6.91
N ILE A 75 -3.99 6.03 -7.31
CA ILE A 75 -2.73 6.76 -7.40
C ILE A 75 -2.07 6.64 -8.78
N ASP A 76 -2.77 6.20 -9.81
CA ASP A 76 -2.16 5.88 -11.11
C ASP A 76 -1.33 7.06 -11.66
N ALA A 77 -1.82 8.30 -11.48
CA ALA A 77 -1.09 9.50 -11.88
C ALA A 77 0.25 9.70 -11.13
N THR A 78 0.29 9.42 -9.83
CA THR A 78 1.51 9.51 -9.02
C THR A 78 2.43 8.32 -9.28
N ALA A 79 1.86 7.13 -9.44
CA ALA A 79 2.56 5.88 -9.77
C ALA A 79 3.31 6.01 -11.10
N ALA A 80 2.68 6.59 -12.11
CA ALA A 80 3.31 6.91 -13.39
C ALA A 80 4.52 7.87 -13.26
N GLY A 81 4.56 8.69 -12.22
CA GLY A 81 5.71 9.54 -11.91
C GLY A 81 6.84 8.83 -11.14
N GLY A 82 6.75 7.51 -10.94
CA GLY A 82 7.72 6.73 -10.16
C GLY A 82 7.52 6.78 -8.64
N GLY A 83 6.44 7.42 -8.16
CA GLY A 83 6.15 7.62 -6.75
C GLY A 83 4.87 6.94 -6.29
N CYS A 84 4.72 6.75 -4.99
CA CYS A 84 3.47 6.29 -4.38
C CYS A 84 3.28 7.01 -3.03
N ILE A 85 2.18 6.71 -2.33
CA ILE A 85 1.71 7.41 -1.13
C ILE A 85 2.84 7.56 -0.09
N HIS A 86 3.48 6.46 0.31
CA HIS A 86 4.53 6.48 1.33
C HIS A 86 5.68 7.43 0.95
N CYS A 87 6.14 7.38 -0.31
CA CYS A 87 7.23 8.21 -0.79
C CYS A 87 6.91 9.71 -0.77
N THR A 88 5.63 10.06 -0.85
CA THR A 88 5.14 11.46 -0.90
C THR A 88 4.70 12.00 0.46
N THR A 89 4.85 11.22 1.53
CA THR A 89 4.42 11.59 2.89
C THR A 89 5.58 11.57 3.86
N GLN A 90 5.54 12.46 4.85
CA GLN A 90 6.45 12.43 5.99
C GLN A 90 5.66 12.64 7.28
N GLN A 91 5.71 11.68 8.19
CA GLN A 91 5.04 11.82 9.49
C GLN A 91 5.82 12.74 10.42
N GLN A 92 5.12 13.66 11.06
CA GLN A 92 5.60 14.38 12.23
C GLN A 92 4.92 13.78 13.46
N PRO A 93 5.67 13.17 14.40
CA PRO A 93 5.13 12.75 15.69
C PRO A 93 4.51 13.92 16.45
N ALA A 94 3.53 13.61 17.30
CA ALA A 94 2.92 14.58 18.21
C ALA A 94 3.92 15.03 19.28
#